data_AF-A0AAD6VJF2-F1
#
_entry.id   AF-A0AAD6VJF2-F1
#
_cell.length_a   1.000
_cell.length_b   1.000
_cell.length_c   1.000
_cell.angle_alpha   90.00
_cell.angle_beta   90.00
_cell.angle_gamma   90.00
#
_symmetry.space_group_name_H-M   'P 1'
#
loop_
_entity.id
_entity.type
_entity.pdbx_description
1 polymer ?
#
loop_
_entity_poly.entity_id
_entity_poly.type
_entity_poly.pdbx_seq_one_letter_code
_entity_poly.pdbx_strand_id
1 'polypeptide(L)'
;MAIPLHLVRLAVLVTATLFAIIPMGIGAALAAASDPFPVPAYAALAIASGVLTLVTVPAMICLEIMRPGGPTSMVIVEIFWLGILSILWLATGAETAAVLQAVDDISLSFGFGSLCGADDGFSNGFCSEARAVAAFSFLNWLLLMCYVVTLFFYSLMASSRKQTGVWTSSVANAQSAGPSQGGPVPNSYVSSGHPHQDIGTGGTVQAGTVHV
;
A
#
# COMPACT_ATOMS: atom_id res chain seq x y z
N MET A 1 14.69 4.99 -20.30
CA MET A 1 13.34 4.39 -20.37
C MET A 1 12.75 4.48 -18.98
N ALA A 2 11.84 5.41 -18.73
CA ALA A 2 11.22 5.54 -17.40
C ALA A 2 10.25 4.38 -17.21
N ILE A 3 10.49 3.52 -16.23
CA ILE A 3 9.52 2.47 -15.89
C ILE A 3 8.27 3.17 -15.36
N PRO A 4 7.09 2.85 -15.88
CA PRO A 4 5.86 3.42 -15.36
C PRO A 4 5.67 3.05 -13.88
N LEU A 5 5.39 4.04 -13.02
CA LEU A 5 5.25 3.83 -11.58
C LEU A 5 4.10 2.85 -11.26
N HIS A 6 3.07 2.82 -12.10
CA HIS A 6 1.95 1.88 -12.03
C HIS A 6 2.36 0.42 -12.25
N LEU A 7 3.37 0.17 -13.10
CA LEU A 7 3.86 -1.19 -13.36
C LEU A 7 4.68 -1.70 -12.18
N VAL A 8 5.51 -0.84 -11.56
CA VAL A 8 6.22 -1.19 -10.32
C VAL A 8 5.24 -1.49 -9.19
N ARG A 9 4.22 -0.64 -9.03
CA ARG A 9 3.15 -0.83 -8.04
C ARG A 9 2.45 -2.17 -8.21
N LEU A 10 1.96 -2.46 -9.43
CA LEU A 10 1.26 -3.71 -9.71
C LEU A 10 2.19 -4.91 -9.47
N ALA A 11 3.44 -4.84 -9.90
CA ALA A 11 4.41 -5.90 -9.67
C ALA A 11 4.62 -6.19 -8.17
N VAL A 12 4.85 -5.16 -7.34
CA VAL A 12 5.07 -5.32 -5.89
C VAL A 12 3.82 -5.84 -5.18
N LEU A 13 2.63 -5.35 -5.53
CA LEU A 13 1.39 -5.79 -4.91
C LEU A 13 1.05 -7.25 -5.28
N VAL A 14 1.29 -7.64 -6.52
CA VAL A 14 1.09 -9.02 -6.99
C VAL A 14 2.11 -9.98 -6.36
N THR A 15 3.38 -9.59 -6.25
CA THR A 15 4.37 -10.46 -5.57
C THR A 15 4.07 -10.59 -4.08
N ALA A 16 3.67 -9.50 -3.42
CA ALA A 16 3.27 -9.52 -2.01
C ALA A 16 2.06 -10.45 -1.75
N THR A 17 1.06 -10.46 -2.65
CA THR A 17 -0.09 -11.38 -2.51
C THR A 17 0.29 -12.83 -2.76
N LEU A 18 1.13 -13.11 -3.75
CA LEU A 18 1.63 -14.46 -4.00
C LEU A 18 2.45 -15.00 -2.83
N PHE A 19 3.33 -14.17 -2.26
CA PHE A 19 4.11 -14.56 -1.08
C PHE A 19 3.26 -14.68 0.19
N ALA A 20 2.13 -13.98 0.30
CA ALA A 20 1.21 -14.12 1.44
C ALA A 20 0.49 -15.49 1.48
N ILE A 21 0.29 -16.15 0.33
CA ILE A 21 -0.41 -17.44 0.25
C ILE A 21 0.35 -18.54 1.00
N ILE A 22 1.69 -18.51 0.93
CA ILE A 22 2.56 -19.52 1.52
C ILE A 22 2.42 -19.57 3.06
N PRO A 23 2.71 -18.50 3.82
CA PRO A 23 2.58 -18.51 5.27
C PRO A 23 1.14 -18.68 5.73
N MET A 24 0.15 -18.20 4.97
CA MET A 24 -1.27 -18.46 5.26
C MET A 24 -1.61 -19.96 5.16
N GLY A 25 -1.14 -20.63 4.11
CA GLY A 25 -1.36 -22.07 3.91
C GLY A 25 -0.70 -22.92 4.98
N ILE A 26 0.54 -22.59 5.34
CA ILE A 26 1.27 -23.26 6.43
C ILE A 26 0.57 -23.00 7.77
N GLY A 27 0.19 -21.75 8.06
CA GLY A 27 -0.54 -21.41 9.28
C GLY A 27 -1.87 -22.16 9.41
N ALA A 28 -2.61 -22.32 8.30
CA ALA A 28 -3.85 -23.10 8.27
C ALA A 28 -3.61 -24.59 8.51
N ALA A 29 -2.55 -25.17 7.93
CA ALA A 29 -2.18 -26.56 8.17
C ALA A 29 -1.81 -26.83 9.64
N LEU A 30 -1.04 -25.92 10.25
CA LEU A 30 -0.67 -26.01 11.66
C LEU A 30 -1.87 -25.84 12.60
N ALA A 31 -2.80 -24.94 12.28
CA ALA A 31 -4.04 -24.77 13.03
C ALA A 31 -4.96 -26.00 12.95
N ALA A 32 -4.97 -26.71 11.80
CA ALA A 32 -5.69 -27.97 11.66
C ALA A 32 -5.01 -29.11 12.44
N ALA A 33 -3.68 -29.12 12.49
CA ALA A 33 -2.91 -30.12 13.23
C ALA A 33 -2.94 -29.92 14.76
N SER A 34 -3.35 -28.73 15.23
CA SER A 34 -3.32 -28.43 16.67
C SER A 34 -4.47 -29.05 17.47
N ASP A 35 -5.54 -29.60 16.90
CA ASP A 35 -6.66 -30.18 17.68
C ASP A 35 -6.20 -31.37 18.56
N PRO A 36 -6.30 -31.33 19.91
CA PRO A 36 -7.11 -30.44 20.78
C PRO A 36 -6.36 -29.31 21.50
N PHE A 37 -5.09 -29.08 21.19
CA PHE A 37 -4.25 -28.02 21.75
C PHE A 37 -4.59 -26.63 21.16
N PRO A 38 -4.24 -25.54 21.88
CA PRO A 38 -4.40 -24.19 21.37
C PRO A 38 -3.57 -23.94 20.09
N VAL A 39 -4.16 -23.25 19.12
CA VAL A 39 -3.48 -22.82 17.90
C VAL A 39 -2.32 -21.88 18.29
N PRO A 40 -1.10 -22.09 17.76
CA PRO A 40 0.03 -21.22 18.07
C PRO A 40 -0.21 -19.80 17.54
N ALA A 41 0.25 -18.80 18.29
CA ALA A 41 -0.02 -17.39 18.00
C ALA A 41 0.47 -16.95 16.61
N TYR A 42 1.65 -17.38 16.18
CA TYR A 42 2.14 -17.08 14.83
C TYR A 42 1.26 -17.67 13.72
N ALA A 43 0.66 -18.84 13.91
CA ALA A 43 -0.21 -19.45 12.90
C ALA A 43 -1.50 -18.63 12.73
N ALA A 44 -2.10 -18.21 13.84
CA ALA A 44 -3.26 -17.31 13.82
C ALA A 44 -2.92 -15.95 13.16
N LEU A 45 -1.75 -15.38 13.47
CA LEU A 45 -1.26 -14.14 12.85
C LEU A 45 -0.98 -14.30 11.36
N ALA A 46 -0.40 -15.42 10.93
CA ALA A 46 -0.13 -15.72 9.52
C ALA A 46 -1.42 -15.88 8.71
N ILE A 47 -2.45 -16.53 9.28
CA ILE A 47 -3.78 -16.62 8.65
C ILE A 47 -4.40 -15.22 8.54
N ALA A 48 -4.42 -14.45 9.63
CA ALA A 48 -5.02 -13.12 9.67
C ALA A 48 -4.35 -12.16 8.68
N SER A 49 -3.01 -12.09 8.67
CA SER A 49 -2.25 -11.24 7.75
C SER A 49 -2.37 -11.71 6.30
N GLY A 50 -2.38 -13.02 6.05
CA GLY A 50 -2.61 -13.62 4.74
C GLY A 50 -3.98 -13.26 4.16
N VAL A 51 -5.05 -13.48 4.92
CA VAL A 51 -6.43 -13.14 4.51
C VAL A 51 -6.59 -11.64 4.28
N LEU A 52 -6.07 -10.80 5.18
CA LEU A 52 -6.17 -9.36 5.06
C LEU A 52 -5.42 -8.87 3.80
N THR A 53 -4.25 -9.45 3.49
CA THR A 53 -3.51 -9.17 2.25
C THR A 53 -4.29 -9.63 1.01
N LEU A 54 -4.82 -10.85 1.01
CA LEU A 54 -5.57 -11.43 -0.11
C LEU A 54 -6.88 -10.72 -0.42
N VAL A 55 -7.55 -10.14 0.58
CA VAL A 55 -8.79 -9.39 0.35
C VAL A 55 -8.47 -7.95 -0.01
N THR A 56 -7.59 -7.29 0.74
CA THR A 56 -7.46 -5.84 0.65
C THR A 56 -6.60 -5.38 -0.52
N VAL A 57 -5.54 -6.13 -0.88
CA VAL A 57 -4.68 -5.77 -2.02
C VAL A 57 -5.45 -5.89 -3.34
N PRO A 58 -6.14 -7.00 -3.66
CA PRO A 58 -6.98 -7.08 -4.86
C PRO A 58 -8.14 -6.08 -4.83
N ALA A 59 -8.73 -5.81 -3.66
CA ALA A 59 -9.76 -4.76 -3.55
C ALA A 59 -9.20 -3.39 -3.95
N MET A 60 -7.98 -3.03 -3.54
CA MET A 60 -7.33 -1.78 -3.96
C MET A 60 -7.09 -1.72 -5.46
N ILE A 61 -6.62 -2.82 -6.06
CA ILE A 61 -6.42 -2.93 -7.53
C ILE A 61 -7.77 -2.78 -8.26
N CYS A 62 -8.81 -3.44 -7.76
CA CYS A 62 -10.16 -3.37 -8.34
C CYS A 62 -10.72 -1.94 -8.27
N LEU A 63 -10.57 -1.27 -7.13
CA LEU A 63 -11.05 0.10 -6.93
C LEU A 63 -10.32 1.11 -7.82
N GLU A 64 -9.04 0.88 -8.12
CA GLU A 64 -8.29 1.69 -9.08
C GLU A 64 -8.82 1.54 -10.51
N ILE A 65 -9.13 0.31 -10.93
CA ILE A 65 -9.68 0.03 -12.27
C ILE A 65 -11.09 0.59 -12.40
N MET A 66 -11.93 0.44 -11.37
CA MET A 66 -13.33 0.87 -11.41
C MET A 66 -13.51 2.38 -11.34
N ARG A 67 -12.63 3.10 -10.63
CA ARG A 67 -12.76 4.54 -10.45
C ARG A 67 -11.40 5.25 -10.52
N PRO A 68 -10.88 5.49 -11.74
CA PRO A 68 -9.70 6.33 -11.94
C PRO A 68 -9.93 7.71 -11.30
N GLY A 69 -9.11 8.07 -10.31
CA GLY A 69 -9.26 9.33 -9.55
C GLY A 69 -10.16 9.27 -8.31
N GLY A 70 -10.59 8.09 -7.86
CA GLY A 70 -11.28 7.91 -6.57
C GLY A 70 -10.37 8.14 -5.35
N PRO A 71 -10.95 8.34 -4.14
CA PRO A 71 -10.19 8.57 -2.90
C PRO A 71 -9.31 7.37 -2.49
N THR A 72 -9.62 6.18 -2.99
CA THR A 72 -8.81 4.96 -2.85
C THR A 72 -7.50 5.03 -3.63
N SER A 73 -7.37 5.98 -4.55
CA SER A 73 -6.14 6.29 -5.29
C SER A 73 -5.30 7.36 -4.59
N MET A 74 -5.70 7.85 -3.42
CA MET A 74 -4.89 8.80 -2.66
C MET A 74 -3.65 8.13 -2.07
N VAL A 75 -2.48 8.72 -2.34
CA VAL A 75 -1.17 8.25 -1.85
C VAL A 75 -1.16 8.06 -0.33
N ILE A 76 -1.85 8.93 0.43
CA ILE A 76 -1.94 8.82 1.90
C ILE A 76 -2.61 7.51 2.32
N VAL A 77 -3.76 7.17 1.73
CA VAL A 77 -4.54 5.99 2.10
C VAL A 77 -3.74 4.72 1.81
N GLU A 78 -3.05 4.70 0.68
CA GLU A 78 -2.17 3.61 0.29
C GLU A 78 -0.98 3.46 1.25
N ILE A 79 -0.25 4.54 1.55
CA ILE A 79 0.86 4.54 2.52
C ILE A 79 0.40 4.03 3.88
N PHE A 80 -0.74 4.52 4.37
CA PHE A 80 -1.27 4.13 5.67
C PHE A 80 -1.64 2.64 5.72
N TRP A 81 -2.38 2.15 4.73
CA TRP A 81 -2.83 0.76 4.71
C TRP A 81 -1.70 -0.23 4.49
N LEU A 82 -0.80 0.04 3.52
CA LEU A 82 0.36 -0.81 3.28
C LEU A 82 1.35 -0.76 4.45
N GLY A 83 1.41 0.37 5.18
CA GLY A 83 2.13 0.48 6.43
C GLY A 83 1.58 -0.48 7.51
N ILE A 84 0.26 -0.55 7.69
CA ILE A 84 -0.36 -1.50 8.62
C ILE A 84 -0.06 -2.94 8.21
N LEU A 85 -0.25 -3.28 6.93
CA LEU A 85 0.07 -4.61 6.42
C LEU A 85 1.53 -5.00 6.63
N SER A 86 2.45 -4.06 6.38
CA SER A 86 3.88 -4.23 6.61
C SER A 86 4.16 -4.61 8.07
N ILE A 87 3.64 -3.86 9.04
CA ILE A 87 3.85 -4.14 10.47
C ILE A 87 3.23 -5.48 10.89
N LEU A 88 2.09 -5.88 10.33
CA LEU A 88 1.49 -7.20 10.58
C LEU A 88 2.41 -8.34 10.10
N TRP A 89 3.03 -8.20 8.94
CA TRP A 89 4.00 -9.19 8.44
C TRP A 89 5.28 -9.21 9.28
N LEU A 90 5.75 -8.06 9.77
CA LEU A 90 6.87 -7.99 10.71
C LEU A 90 6.55 -8.72 12.01
N ALA A 91 5.36 -8.49 12.59
CA ALA A 91 4.92 -9.14 13.81
C ALA A 91 4.82 -10.67 13.63
N THR A 92 4.27 -11.12 12.49
CA THR A 92 4.17 -12.54 12.15
C THR A 92 5.55 -13.20 12.06
N GLY A 93 6.50 -12.57 11.34
CA GLY A 93 7.86 -13.08 11.22
C GLY A 93 8.63 -13.07 12.55
N ALA A 94 8.48 -12.00 13.34
CA ALA A 94 9.14 -11.84 14.63
C ALA A 94 8.65 -12.88 15.67
N GLU A 95 7.34 -13.13 15.74
CA GLU A 95 6.80 -14.15 16.64
C GLU A 95 7.32 -15.53 16.22
N THR A 96 7.20 -15.87 14.93
CA THR A 96 7.68 -17.17 14.43
C THR A 96 9.16 -17.39 14.72
N ALA A 97 9.99 -16.34 14.59
CA ALA A 97 11.40 -16.39 14.94
C ALA A 97 11.64 -16.58 16.45
N ALA A 98 10.87 -15.91 17.30
CA ALA A 98 10.96 -16.06 18.75
C ALA A 98 10.62 -17.50 19.19
N VAL A 99 9.60 -18.11 18.59
CA VAL A 99 9.25 -19.52 18.86
C VAL A 99 10.34 -20.46 18.40
N LEU A 100 10.93 -20.25 17.21
CA LEU A 100 12.06 -21.05 16.73
C LEU A 100 13.26 -20.99 17.67
N GLN A 101 13.58 -19.80 18.21
CA GLN A 101 14.66 -19.63 19.18
C GLN A 101 14.36 -20.33 20.51
N ALA A 102 13.13 -20.17 21.02
CA ALA A 102 12.74 -20.81 22.28
C ALA A 102 12.80 -22.34 22.22
N VAL A 103 12.41 -22.94 21.09
CA VAL A 103 12.53 -24.39 20.87
C VAL A 103 13.99 -24.82 20.88
N ASP A 104 14.88 -24.08 20.23
CA ASP A 104 16.30 -24.40 20.18
C ASP A 104 16.96 -24.35 21.57
N ASP A 105 16.69 -23.30 22.35
CA ASP A 105 17.21 -23.13 23.71
C ASP A 105 16.79 -24.27 24.65
N ILE A 106 15.52 -24.69 24.58
CA ILE A 106 15.00 -25.81 25.36
C ILE A 106 15.71 -27.11 24.99
N SER A 107 15.94 -27.34 23.70
CA SER A 107 16.58 -28.56 23.18
C SER A 107 18.01 -28.72 23.70
N LEU A 108 18.76 -27.62 23.69
CA LEU A 108 20.12 -27.56 24.24
C LEU A 108 20.14 -27.78 25.75
N SER A 109 19.16 -27.24 26.48
CA SER A 109 19.07 -27.40 27.93
C SER A 109 18.85 -28.86 28.36
N PHE A 110 18.12 -29.65 27.58
CA PHE A 110 17.90 -31.07 27.83
C PHE A 110 18.95 -32.00 27.19
N GLY A 111 19.95 -31.45 26.50
CA GLY A 111 21.02 -32.22 25.85
C GLY A 111 20.57 -32.99 24.61
N PHE A 112 19.44 -32.64 24.00
CA PHE A 112 18.92 -33.30 22.79
C PHE A 112 19.55 -32.81 21.48
N GLY A 113 20.52 -31.89 21.53
CA GLY A 113 21.04 -31.21 20.33
C GLY A 113 20.07 -30.13 19.84
N SER A 114 20.35 -29.52 18.70
CA SER A 114 19.49 -28.46 18.14
C SER A 114 18.33 -29.10 17.37
N LEU A 115 17.11 -29.10 17.94
CA LEU A 115 15.93 -29.69 17.27
C LEU A 115 15.60 -29.01 15.94
N CYS A 116 15.97 -27.74 15.80
CA CYS A 116 15.87 -27.01 14.56
C CYS A 116 17.28 -26.68 14.00
N GLY A 117 18.31 -27.49 14.23
CA GLY A 117 19.67 -27.21 13.77
C GLY A 117 19.83 -27.19 12.24
N ALA A 118 20.99 -26.73 11.77
CA ALA A 118 21.38 -26.86 10.36
C ALA A 118 22.00 -28.24 10.04
N ASP A 119 22.50 -28.94 11.07
CA ASP A 119 23.40 -30.07 10.92
C ASP A 119 22.74 -31.44 11.16
N ASP A 120 21.52 -31.45 11.69
CA ASP A 120 20.85 -32.68 12.10
C ASP A 120 19.77 -33.07 11.08
N GLY A 121 20.01 -34.14 10.30
CA GLY A 121 19.11 -34.67 9.28
C GLY A 121 17.76 -35.20 9.79
N PHE A 122 17.41 -34.96 11.07
CA PHE A 122 16.11 -35.27 11.64
C PHE A 122 15.13 -34.13 11.31
N SER A 123 14.68 -34.15 10.06
CA SER A 123 13.63 -33.32 9.49
C SER A 123 12.32 -33.49 10.25
N ASN A 124 12.16 -32.79 11.37
CA ASN A 124 10.83 -32.48 11.88
C ASN A 124 10.25 -31.40 10.96
N GLY A 125 9.28 -31.79 10.12
CA GLY A 125 8.63 -30.91 9.14
C GLY A 125 8.21 -29.55 9.73
N PHE A 126 7.85 -29.54 11.02
CA PHE A 126 7.52 -28.35 11.80
C PHE A 126 8.60 -27.25 11.78
N CYS A 127 9.88 -27.57 12.02
CA CYS A 127 10.95 -26.55 12.05
C CYS A 127 11.16 -25.94 10.66
N SER A 128 11.12 -26.77 9.60
CA SER A 128 11.26 -26.28 8.23
C SER A 128 10.06 -25.43 7.79
N GLU A 129 8.86 -25.80 8.20
CA GLU A 129 7.63 -25.06 7.91
C GLU A 129 7.61 -23.70 8.64
N ALA A 130 7.95 -23.66 9.93
CA ALA A 130 8.05 -22.42 10.69
C ALA A 130 9.15 -21.50 10.15
N ARG A 131 10.31 -22.05 9.76
CA ARG A 131 11.37 -21.28 9.08
C ARG A 131 10.89 -20.66 7.77
N ALA A 132 10.11 -21.40 6.99
CA ALA A 132 9.50 -20.87 5.78
C ALA A 132 8.52 -19.73 6.11
N VAL A 133 7.64 -19.90 7.09
CA VAL A 133 6.71 -18.84 7.53
C VAL A 133 7.46 -17.58 7.95
N ALA A 134 8.52 -17.70 8.76
CA ALA A 134 9.34 -16.58 9.18
C ALA A 134 9.98 -15.87 7.97
N ALA A 135 10.64 -16.62 7.09
CA ALA A 135 11.33 -16.08 5.92
C ALA A 135 10.38 -15.35 4.96
N PHE A 136 9.24 -15.97 4.60
CA PHE A 136 8.26 -15.35 3.72
C PHE A 136 7.57 -14.14 4.37
N SER A 137 7.36 -14.16 5.69
CA SER A 137 6.81 -13.01 6.42
C SER A 137 7.77 -11.81 6.41
N PHE A 138 9.06 -12.03 6.67
CA PHE A 138 10.07 -10.96 6.57
C PHE A 138 10.24 -10.45 5.14
N LEU A 139 10.16 -11.33 4.14
CA LEU A 139 10.24 -10.94 2.74
C LEU A 139 9.04 -10.06 2.34
N ASN A 140 7.84 -10.43 2.79
CA ASN A 140 6.63 -9.63 2.54
C ASN A 140 6.70 -8.28 3.26
N TRP A 141 7.14 -8.27 4.53
CA TRP A 141 7.41 -7.04 5.27
C TRP A 141 8.38 -6.12 4.52
N LEU A 142 9.51 -6.66 4.05
CA LEU A 142 10.54 -5.88 3.38
C LEU A 142 10.03 -5.32 2.05
N LEU A 143 9.31 -6.10 1.25
CA LEU A 143 8.70 -5.63 0.00
C LEU A 143 7.73 -4.47 0.24
N LEU A 144 6.79 -4.66 1.17
CA LEU A 144 5.79 -3.63 1.50
C LEU A 144 6.43 -2.40 2.11
N MET A 145 7.39 -2.57 3.02
CA MET A 145 8.08 -1.46 3.67
C MET A 145 8.93 -0.66 2.67
N CYS A 146 9.71 -1.32 1.81
CA CYS A 146 10.45 -0.65 0.75
C CYS A 146 9.51 0.17 -0.13
N TYR A 147 8.36 -0.40 -0.51
CA TYR A 147 7.37 0.33 -1.31
C TYR A 147 6.80 1.54 -0.58
N VAL A 148 6.33 1.38 0.66
CA VAL A 148 5.82 2.48 1.50
C VAL A 148 6.85 3.60 1.65
N VAL A 149 8.11 3.25 1.92
CA VAL A 149 9.21 4.20 2.04
C VAL A 149 9.45 4.95 0.73
N THR A 150 9.45 4.26 -0.42
CA THR A 150 9.59 4.93 -1.72
C THR A 150 8.46 5.92 -1.98
N LEU A 151 7.20 5.52 -1.78
CA LEU A 151 6.04 6.42 -1.93
C LEU A 151 6.14 7.63 -0.99
N PHE A 152 6.56 7.41 0.25
CA PHE A 152 6.75 8.47 1.22
C PHE A 152 7.84 9.46 0.79
N PHE A 153 8.98 8.99 0.30
CA PHE A 153 10.02 9.89 -0.21
C PHE A 153 9.56 10.65 -1.46
N TYR A 154 8.85 10.00 -2.38
CA TYR A 154 8.30 10.66 -3.56
C TYR A 154 7.29 11.75 -3.18
N SER A 155 6.41 11.51 -2.20
CA SER A 155 5.45 12.51 -1.74
C SER A 155 6.15 13.71 -1.08
N LEU A 156 7.20 13.46 -0.28
CA LEU A 156 8.01 14.53 0.32
C LEU A 156 8.74 15.37 -0.75
N MET A 157 9.35 14.74 -1.75
CA MET A 157 10.05 15.44 -2.83
C MET A 157 9.10 16.25 -3.71
N ALA A 158 7.89 15.77 -3.96
CA ALA A 158 6.88 16.52 -4.70
C ALA A 158 6.32 17.67 -3.86
N SER A 159 6.12 17.48 -2.56
CA SER A 159 5.68 18.53 -1.63
C SER A 159 6.71 19.67 -1.48
N SER A 160 8.01 19.36 -1.53
CA SER A 160 9.06 20.39 -1.42
C SER A 160 9.12 21.32 -2.64
N ARG A 161 8.61 20.89 -3.80
CA ARG A 161 8.53 21.68 -5.03
C ARG A 161 7.33 22.64 -5.10
N LYS A 162 6.63 22.87 -3.98
CA LYS A 162 5.43 23.72 -3.87
C LYS A 162 4.28 23.33 -4.80
N GLN A 163 4.25 22.08 -5.27
CA GLN A 163 3.08 21.55 -5.98
C GLN A 163 1.94 21.35 -4.98
N THR A 164 0.86 22.12 -5.11
CA THR A 164 -0.32 21.99 -4.26
C THR A 164 -1.12 20.74 -4.67
N GLY A 165 -1.60 19.97 -3.69
CA GLY A 165 -2.45 18.79 -3.95
C GLY A 165 -1.72 17.47 -4.22
N VAL A 166 -0.40 17.37 -4.01
CA VAL A 166 0.37 16.10 -4.17
C VAL A 166 -0.22 14.97 -3.32
N TRP A 167 -0.63 15.29 -2.10
CA TRP A 167 -1.14 14.32 -1.13
C TRP A 167 -2.52 13.74 -1.48
N THR A 168 -3.32 14.49 -2.24
CA THR A 168 -4.66 14.10 -2.69
C THR A 168 -4.69 13.67 -4.16
N SER A 169 -3.56 13.83 -4.86
CA SER A 169 -3.43 13.43 -6.26
C SER A 169 -3.25 11.92 -6.39
N SER A 170 -3.89 11.36 -7.40
CA SER A 170 -3.67 9.96 -7.79
C SER A 170 -2.23 9.77 -8.27
N VAL A 171 -1.63 8.63 -7.90
CA VAL A 171 -0.31 8.19 -8.37
C VAL A 171 -0.23 8.20 -9.91
N ALA A 172 -1.34 7.87 -10.58
CA ALA A 172 -1.42 7.88 -12.04
C ALA A 172 -1.26 9.30 -12.63
N ASN A 173 -1.83 10.31 -11.97
CA ASN A 173 -1.81 11.68 -12.45
C ASN A 173 -0.50 12.41 -12.15
N ALA A 174 0.23 11.97 -11.12
CA ALA A 174 1.54 12.53 -10.76
C ALA A 174 2.60 12.31 -11.86
N GLN A 175 2.46 11.25 -12.66
CA GLN A 175 3.41 10.94 -13.74
C GLN A 175 3.16 11.78 -15.02
N SER A 176 1.90 12.19 -15.27
CA SER A 176 1.52 13.08 -16.37
C SER A 176 1.81 14.56 -16.09
N ALA A 177 2.02 14.95 -14.83
CA ALA A 177 2.54 16.25 -14.47
C ALA A 177 4.07 16.30 -14.69
N GLY A 178 4.51 16.18 -15.95
CA GLY A 178 5.87 16.54 -16.35
C GLY A 178 6.20 17.98 -15.92
N PRO A 179 7.48 18.40 -15.89
CA PRO A 179 7.85 19.75 -15.52
C PRO A 179 7.07 20.72 -16.40
N SER A 180 6.06 21.33 -15.81
CA SER A 180 5.27 22.38 -16.42
C SER A 180 6.26 23.48 -16.77
N GLN A 181 6.58 23.58 -18.06
CA GLN A 181 6.91 24.86 -18.68
C GLN A 181 5.93 25.86 -18.08
N GLY A 182 6.44 26.95 -17.51
CA GLY A 182 5.68 27.98 -16.81
C GLY A 182 4.75 28.76 -17.76
N GLY A 183 3.84 28.06 -18.42
CA GLY A 183 2.71 28.65 -19.11
C GLY A 183 1.72 29.16 -18.05
N PRO A 184 1.24 30.40 -18.17
CA PRO A 184 0.25 30.95 -17.25
C PRO A 184 -0.95 30.01 -17.18
N VAL A 185 -1.29 29.60 -15.96
CA VAL A 185 -2.47 28.80 -15.65
C VAL A 185 -3.68 29.50 -16.26
N PRO A 186 -4.34 28.95 -17.30
CA PRO A 186 -5.57 29.52 -17.79
C PRO A 186 -6.58 29.31 -16.68
N ASN A 187 -7.02 30.42 -16.11
CA ASN A 187 -8.01 30.50 -15.07
C ASN A 187 -9.35 30.02 -15.65
N SER A 188 -9.51 28.69 -15.75
CA SER A 188 -10.72 28.02 -16.22
C SER A 188 -11.55 27.58 -15.01
N TYR A 189 -11.70 28.50 -14.06
CA TYR A 189 -13.01 28.67 -13.46
C TYR A 189 -13.89 29.26 -14.56
N VAL A 190 -14.41 28.40 -15.43
CA VAL A 190 -15.63 28.69 -16.18
C VAL A 190 -16.69 28.89 -15.10
N SER A 191 -16.78 30.14 -14.66
CA SER A 191 -17.96 30.73 -14.07
C SER A 191 -19.07 30.45 -15.07
N SER A 192 -19.86 29.42 -14.81
CA SER A 192 -21.13 29.18 -15.47
C SER A 192 -21.99 30.39 -15.15
N GLY A 193 -21.94 31.37 -16.05
CA GLY A 193 -22.64 32.63 -15.94
C GLY A 193 -24.12 32.38 -15.72
N HIS A 194 -24.60 32.74 -14.53
CA HIS A 194 -25.97 33.16 -14.37
C HIS A 194 -26.15 34.47 -15.15
N PRO A 195 -27.06 34.56 -16.13
CA PRO A 195 -27.37 35.82 -16.77
C PRO A 195 -28.10 36.71 -15.77
N HIS A 196 -27.39 37.70 -15.23
CA HIS A 196 -27.99 38.85 -14.58
C HIS A 196 -28.62 39.72 -15.68
N GLN A 197 -29.95 39.73 -15.77
CA GLN A 197 -30.70 40.64 -16.64
C GLN A 197 -30.69 42.03 -16.00
N ASP A 198 -29.82 42.91 -16.48
CA ASP A 198 -29.89 44.34 -16.16
C ASP A 198 -30.85 45.03 -17.14
N ILE A 199 -31.98 45.47 -16.58
CA ILE A 199 -33.01 46.29 -17.22
C ILE A 199 -32.43 47.69 -17.47
N GLY A 200 -32.19 48.02 -18.74
CA GLY A 200 -31.71 49.32 -19.19
C GLY A 200 -32.79 50.40 -19.17
N THR A 201 -32.56 51.43 -18.35
CA THR A 201 -33.20 52.74 -18.43
C THR A 201 -32.18 53.78 -18.88
N GLY A 202 -32.51 54.57 -19.90
CA GLY A 202 -31.82 55.84 -20.15
C GLY A 202 -31.61 56.19 -21.63
N GLY A 203 -32.64 56.71 -22.28
CA GLY A 203 -32.51 57.42 -23.55
C GLY A 203 -31.97 58.83 -23.32
N THR A 204 -30.96 59.24 -24.09
CA THR A 204 -30.50 60.63 -24.17
C THR A 204 -30.90 61.24 -25.51
N VAL A 205 -31.53 62.41 -25.40
CA VAL A 205 -32.07 63.24 -26.48
C VAL A 205 -30.93 64.04 -27.13
N GLN A 206 -30.85 63.97 -28.45
CA GLN A 206 -29.92 64.73 -29.28
C GLN A 206 -30.56 66.07 -29.68
N ALA A 207 -30.01 67.20 -29.23
CA ALA A 207 -30.47 68.54 -29.60
C ALA A 207 -29.54 69.14 -30.67
N GLY A 208 -30.15 69.52 -31.79
CA GLY A 208 -29.49 70.00 -33.00
C GLY A 208 -29.04 71.47 -32.95
N THR A 209 -28.00 71.75 -33.73
CA THR A 209 -27.41 73.07 -33.98
C THR A 209 -28.13 73.74 -35.15
N VAL A 210 -28.65 74.96 -34.95
CA VAL A 210 -29.21 75.81 -36.01
C VAL A 210 -28.19 76.87 -36.37
N HIS A 211 -27.83 76.91 -37.65
CA HIS A 211 -27.11 78.00 -38.30
C HIS A 211 -28.08 79.15 -38.63
N VAL A 212 -27.72 80.38 -38.26
CA VAL A 212 -27.93 81.60 -39.05
C VAL A 212 -26.73 82.50 -38.86
#